data_AF-A0A3B8LFC0-F1
#
_entry.id   AF-A0A3B8LFC0-F1
#
_cell.length_a   1.000
_cell.length_b   1.000
_cell.length_c   1.000
_cell.angle_alpha   90.00
_cell.angle_beta   90.00
_cell.angle_gamma   90.00
#
_symmetry.space_group_name_H-M   'P 1'
#
loop_
_entity.id
_entity.type
_entity.pdbx_description
1 polymer ?
#
loop_
_entity_poly.entity_id
_entity_poly.type
_entity_poly.pdbx_seq_one_letter_code
_entity_poly.pdbx_strand_id
1 'polypeptide(L)'
;MKVRELNMKPSFSSEVMGFPSADMKMLWEKIDKLVKDPFPDGKLKKKLKGQHDIYRLRMRNFRILYTFGDEWIRLLTIRRRSEKTYTTGRVDYEEPVFLPDEEEDLLD
;
A
#
# COMPACT_ATOMS: atom_id res chain seq x y z
N MET A 1 0.38 -13.33 16.87
CA MET A 1 0.12 -12.34 15.81
C MET A 1 1.38 -11.50 15.69
N LYS A 2 2.11 -11.55 14.57
CA LYS A 2 3.37 -10.80 14.43
C LYS A 2 3.06 -9.30 14.30
N VAL A 3 3.74 -8.48 15.09
CA VAL A 3 3.74 -7.02 14.91
C VAL A 3 4.62 -6.73 13.72
N ARG A 4 4.10 -6.00 12.72
CA ARG A 4 4.86 -5.60 11.53
C ARG A 4 5.24 -4.13 11.62
N GLU A 5 6.44 -3.82 11.16
CA GLU A 5 6.90 -2.45 11.03
C GLU A 5 6.13 -1.72 9.93
N LEU A 6 5.55 -0.56 10.24
CA LEU A 6 4.81 0.26 9.27
C LEU A 6 5.69 1.40 8.77
N ASN A 7 6.00 1.38 7.48
CA ASN A 7 6.81 2.37 6.80
C ASN A 7 5.96 3.19 5.81
N MET A 8 6.07 4.51 5.86
CA MET A 8 5.35 5.42 4.95
C MET A 8 6.32 6.07 3.98
N LYS A 9 6.10 5.89 2.68
CA LYS A 9 6.92 6.55 1.65
C LYS A 9 6.63 8.06 1.59
N PRO A 10 7.59 8.88 1.16
CA PRO A 10 7.38 10.33 1.01
C PRO A 10 6.14 10.66 0.19
N SER A 11 5.90 9.94 -0.93
CA SER A 11 4.70 10.12 -1.75
C SER A 11 3.41 9.88 -0.96
N PHE A 12 3.37 8.87 -0.09
CA PHE A 12 2.22 8.63 0.77
C PHE A 12 1.99 9.81 1.74
N SER A 13 3.05 10.25 2.42
CA SER A 13 2.99 11.36 3.38
C SER A 13 2.54 12.67 2.71
N SER A 14 3.03 12.96 1.50
CA SER A 14 2.62 14.13 0.72
C SER A 14 1.14 14.10 0.35
N GLU A 15 0.63 12.95 -0.11
CA GLU A 15 -0.78 12.80 -0.46
C GLU A 15 -1.69 12.88 0.77
N VAL A 16 -1.23 12.39 1.93
CA VAL A 16 -1.97 12.49 3.21
C VAL A 16 -2.15 13.94 3.65
N MET A 17 -1.17 14.83 3.42
CA MET A 17 -1.32 16.26 3.76
C MET A 17 -2.45 16.94 2.98
N GLY A 18 -2.71 16.53 1.74
CA GLY A 18 -3.80 17.05 0.90
C GLY A 18 -5.13 16.28 1.06
N PHE A 19 -5.19 15.30 1.95
CA PHE A 19 -6.31 14.38 2.02
C PHE A 19 -7.47 14.95 2.86
N PRO A 20 -8.74 14.74 2.48
CA PRO A 20 -9.88 15.31 3.20
C PRO A 20 -9.93 14.89 4.67
N SER A 21 -10.03 15.87 5.57
CA SER A 21 -10.10 15.64 7.02
C SER A 21 -11.25 14.72 7.44
N ALA A 22 -12.39 14.78 6.74
CA ALA A 22 -13.54 13.92 6.99
C ALA A 22 -13.25 12.42 6.76
N ASP A 23 -12.28 12.10 5.89
CA ASP A 23 -11.91 10.72 5.57
C ASP A 23 -10.67 10.25 6.36
N MET A 24 -9.96 11.14 7.09
CA MET A 24 -8.73 10.80 7.85
C MET A 24 -8.94 9.69 8.87
N LYS A 25 -10.03 9.75 9.64
CA LYS A 25 -10.32 8.71 10.64
C LYS A 25 -10.44 7.33 9.99
N MET A 26 -11.13 7.27 8.85
CA MET A 26 -11.32 6.02 8.11
C MET A 26 -10.01 5.53 7.46
N LEU A 27 -9.11 6.44 7.08
CA LEU A 27 -7.79 6.09 6.56
C LEU A 27 -7.01 5.32 7.62
N TRP A 28 -6.90 5.88 8.83
CA TRP A 28 -6.18 5.25 9.94
C TRP A 28 -6.82 3.93 10.38
N GLU A 29 -8.14 3.86 10.49
CA GLU A 29 -8.85 2.60 10.79
C GLU A 29 -8.58 1.50 9.76
N LYS A 30 -8.38 1.88 8.48
CA LYS A 30 -8.04 0.94 7.40
C LYS A 30 -6.58 0.50 7.47
N ILE A 31 -5.67 1.39 7.82
CA ILE A 31 -4.25 1.08 8.03
C ILE A 31 -4.08 0.16 9.24
N ASP A 32 -4.77 0.39 10.35
CA ASP A 32 -4.72 -0.49 11.53
C ASP A 32 -5.17 -1.92 11.21
N LYS A 33 -6.21 -2.05 10.38
CA LYS A 33 -6.66 -3.36 9.88
C LYS A 33 -5.66 -3.98 8.91
N LEU A 34 -4.99 -3.17 8.10
CA LEU A 34 -3.96 -3.62 7.18
C LEU A 34 -2.73 -4.17 7.93
N VAL A 35 -2.31 -3.50 9.00
CA VAL A 35 -1.18 -3.95 9.84
C VAL A 35 -1.44 -5.35 10.41
N LYS A 36 -2.68 -5.61 10.81
CA LYS A 36 -3.14 -6.90 11.33
C LYS A 36 -3.16 -8.00 10.25
N ASP A 37 -3.66 -7.68 9.07
CA ASP A 37 -3.77 -8.61 7.94
C ASP A 37 -3.56 -7.89 6.59
N PRO A 38 -2.36 -8.01 6.00
CA PRO A 38 -2.04 -7.38 4.73
C PRO A 38 -2.43 -8.24 3.50
N PHE A 39 -2.80 -9.51 3.68
CA PHE A 39 -2.99 -10.46 2.58
C PHE A 39 -4.23 -10.17 1.73
N PRO A 40 -4.17 -10.32 0.40
CA PRO A 40 -5.31 -10.02 -0.47
C PRO A 40 -6.53 -10.90 -0.12
N ASP A 41 -7.69 -10.27 0.08
CA ASP A 41 -8.95 -10.94 0.42
C ASP A 41 -9.89 -11.07 -0.80
N GLY A 42 -9.44 -10.64 -1.98
CA GLY A 42 -10.21 -10.64 -3.21
C GLY A 42 -11.35 -9.60 -3.27
N LYS A 43 -11.53 -8.78 -2.22
CA LYS A 43 -12.58 -7.76 -2.12
C LYS A 43 -11.98 -6.38 -1.88
N LEU A 44 -11.50 -6.14 -0.67
CA LEU A 44 -10.91 -4.88 -0.25
C LEU A 44 -9.43 -4.80 -0.62
N LYS A 45 -8.71 -5.92 -0.52
CA LYS A 45 -7.27 -6.03 -0.79
C LYS A 45 -7.07 -6.90 -2.03
N LYS A 46 -6.38 -6.37 -3.05
CA LYS A 46 -6.07 -7.10 -4.28
C LYS A 46 -4.63 -6.83 -4.73
N LYS A 47 -3.92 -7.87 -5.15
CA LYS A 47 -2.67 -7.74 -5.91
C LYS A 47 -2.96 -7.06 -7.25
N LEU A 48 -2.14 -6.08 -7.64
CA LEU A 48 -2.22 -5.45 -8.95
C LEU A 48 -1.62 -6.39 -10.01
N LYS A 49 -2.21 -6.37 -11.21
CA LYS A 49 -1.69 -7.17 -12.34
C LYS A 49 -0.54 -6.41 -13.01
N GLY A 50 0.52 -7.13 -13.36
CA GLY A 50 1.68 -6.55 -14.05
C GLY A 50 2.65 -5.77 -13.15
N GLN A 51 2.48 -5.84 -11.82
CA GLN A 51 3.43 -5.29 -10.85
C GLN A 51 3.84 -6.37 -9.85
N HIS A 52 5.12 -6.39 -9.48
CA HIS A 52 5.65 -7.32 -8.50
C HIS A 52 5.27 -6.87 -7.09
N ASP A 53 4.60 -7.74 -6.35
CA ASP A 53 4.23 -7.56 -4.93
C ASP A 53 3.62 -6.23 -4.51
N ILE A 54 2.80 -5.67 -5.39
CA ILE A 54 2.01 -4.50 -5.10
C ILE A 54 0.55 -4.84 -4.97
N TYR A 55 -0.01 -4.32 -3.89
CA TYR A 55 -1.36 -4.56 -3.46
C TYR A 55 -2.09 -3.23 -3.34
N ARG A 56 -3.40 -3.33 -3.50
CA ARG A 56 -4.31 -2.20 -3.38
C ARG A 56 -5.34 -2.48 -2.32
N LEU A 57 -5.43 -1.59 -1.33
CA LEU A 57 -6.51 -1.51 -0.36
C LEU A 57 -7.55 -0.48 -0.82
N ARG A 58 -8.81 -0.92 -0.92
CA ARG A 58 -9.95 -0.06 -1.27
C ARG A 58 -10.48 0.68 -0.04
N MET A 59 -10.63 2.00 -0.19
CA MET A 59 -11.21 2.87 0.82
C MET A 59 -12.16 3.89 0.16
N ARG A 60 -13.45 3.59 0.07
CA ARG A 60 -14.47 4.45 -0.59
C ARG A 60 -14.01 4.95 -1.97
N ASN A 61 -13.67 6.23 -2.06
CA ASN A 61 -13.23 6.95 -3.26
C ASN A 61 -11.71 6.97 -3.43
N PHE A 62 -10.97 6.37 -2.50
CA PHE A 62 -9.53 6.30 -2.49
C PHE A 62 -9.03 4.86 -2.56
N ARG A 63 -7.80 4.72 -3.01
CA ARG A 63 -7.05 3.48 -3.10
C ARG A 63 -5.70 3.73 -2.47
N ILE A 64 -5.34 2.88 -1.51
CA ILE A 64 -4.01 2.87 -0.90
C ILE A 64 -3.23 1.79 -1.61
N LEU A 65 -2.07 2.14 -2.13
CA LEU A 65 -1.12 1.18 -2.68
C LEU A 65 -0.08 0.86 -1.62
N TYR A 66 0.17 -0.42 -1.44
CA TYR A 66 1.06 -0.92 -0.41
C TYR A 66 1.77 -2.18 -0.90
N THR A 67 2.88 -2.47 -0.26
CA THR A 67 3.60 -3.74 -0.35
C THR A 67 3.95 -4.18 1.08
N PHE A 68 4.22 -5.46 1.26
CA PHE A 68 4.49 -6.02 2.58
C PHE A 68 5.36 -7.26 2.45
N GLY A 69 6.08 -7.53 3.52
CA GLY A 69 6.81 -8.76 3.73
C GLY A 69 6.38 -9.41 5.03
N ASP A 70 7.22 -10.31 5.54
CA ASP A 70 6.95 -11.05 6.75
C ASP A 70 6.88 -10.14 7.97
N GLU A 71 7.82 -9.20 8.06
CA GLU A 71 7.98 -8.32 9.23
C GLU A 71 7.62 -6.86 8.98
N TRP A 72 7.28 -6.48 7.75
CA TRP A 72 7.11 -5.07 7.39
C TRP A 72 5.92 -4.85 6.45
N ILE A 73 5.36 -3.64 6.50
CA ILE A 73 4.36 -3.12 5.57
C ILE A 73 4.80 -1.73 5.14
N ARG A 74 4.76 -1.46 3.84
CA ARG A 74 5.09 -0.16 3.26
C ARG A 74 3.87 0.44 2.58
N LEU A 75 3.48 1.63 3.01
CA LEU A 75 2.47 2.45 2.36
C LEU A 75 3.15 3.30 1.28
N LEU A 76 2.79 3.04 0.02
CA LEU A 76 3.47 3.61 -1.14
C LEU A 76 2.85 4.94 -1.57
N THR A 77 1.53 4.97 -1.74
CA THR A 77 0.79 6.19 -2.13
C THR A 77 -0.71 6.04 -1.86
N ILE A 78 -1.43 7.16 -1.82
CA ILE A 78 -2.90 7.21 -1.88
C ILE A 78 -3.31 7.81 -3.23
N ARG A 79 -4.33 7.25 -3.87
CA ARG A 79 -4.88 7.76 -5.13
C ARG A 79 -6.40 7.86 -5.07
N ARG A 80 -6.96 8.98 -5.51
CA ARG A 80 -8.41 9.14 -5.71
C ARG A 80 -8.86 8.29 -6.90
N ARG A 81 -10.10 7.82 -6.86
CA ARG A 81 -10.77 7.17 -7.99
C ARG A 81 -10.92 8.19 -9.13
N SER A 82 -10.10 8.06 -10.16
CA SER A 82 -10.40 8.63 -11.49
C SER A 82 -10.60 7.48 -12.48
N GLU A 83 -11.38 7.70 -13.54
CA GLU A 83 -11.58 6.68 -14.59
C GLU A 83 -10.26 6.34 -15.30
N LYS A 84 -9.31 7.28 -15.33
CA LYS A 84 -7.96 7.13 -15.91
C LYS A 84 -6.99 6.33 -15.04
N THR A 85 -7.33 5.98 -13.80
CA THR A 85 -6.42 5.26 -12.88
C THR A 85 -6.10 3.84 -13.38
N TYR A 86 -6.86 3.29 -14.33
CA TYR A 86 -6.58 1.99 -14.96
C TYR A 86 -5.82 2.11 -16.28
N THR A 87 -5.71 3.32 -16.84
CA THR A 87 -5.15 3.55 -18.18
C THR A 87 -3.65 3.78 -18.13
N THR A 88 -3.14 4.32 -17.02
CA THR A 88 -1.71 4.58 -16.86
C THR A 88 -1.13 3.48 -15.98
N GLY A 89 -0.64 2.40 -16.61
CA GLY A 89 0.06 1.31 -15.92
C GLY A 89 1.35 1.72 -15.21
N ARG A 90 1.74 3.00 -15.31
CA ARG A 90 2.74 3.63 -14.43
C ARG A 90 2.01 4.26 -13.28
N VAL A 91 2.15 3.64 -12.12
CA VAL A 91 1.80 4.27 -10.87
C VAL A 91 3.06 5.01 -10.41
N ASP A 92 2.98 6.34 -10.30
CA ASP A 92 4.06 7.13 -9.72
C ASP A 92 4.09 6.85 -8.21
N TYR A 93 4.81 5.82 -7.79
CA TYR A 93 5.30 5.66 -6.43
C TYR A 93 6.78 5.30 -6.52
N GLU A 94 7.52 5.71 -5.50
CA GLU A 94 8.89 5.24 -5.33
C GLU A 94 8.85 3.75 -5.00
N GLU A 95 9.28 2.92 -5.96
CA GLU A 95 9.51 1.50 -5.68
C GLU A 95 10.48 1.37 -4.50
N PRO A 96 10.20 0.47 -3.55
CA PRO A 96 11.17 0.21 -2.50
C PRO A 96 12.46 -0.31 -3.15
N VAL A 97 13.56 0.41 -2.94
CA VAL A 97 14.90 0.00 -3.43
C VAL A 97 15.36 -1.31 -2.79
N PHE A 98 14.77 -1.68 -1.64
CA PHE A 98 15.15 -2.83 -0.85
C PHE A 98 13.92 -3.59 -0.37
N LEU A 99 13.78 -4.87 -0.69
CA LEU A 99 12.78 -5.78 -0.11
C LEU A 99 13.53 -6.66 0.91
N PRO A 100 13.34 -6.44 2.23
CA PRO A 100 14.10 -7.12 3.29
C PRO A 100 14.12 -8.64 3.18
N ASP A 101 13.05 -9.22 2.66
CA ASP A 101 12.88 -10.67 2.61
C ASP A 101 13.47 -11.28 1.32
N GLU A 102 13.95 -10.46 0.36
CA GLU A 102 14.59 -10.95 -0.88
C GLU A 102 16.11 -11.18 -0.72
N GLU A 103 16.76 -10.70 0.33
CA GLU A 103 18.19 -10.97 0.58
C GLU A 103 18.45 -12.36 1.16
N GLU A 104 17.51 -12.95 1.91
CA GLU A 104 17.71 -14.29 2.50
C GLU A 104 17.85 -15.39 1.42
N ASP A 105 17.18 -15.26 0.27
CA ASP A 105 17.20 -16.24 -0.82
C ASP A 105 18.45 -16.15 -1.73
N LEU A 106 19.32 -15.15 -1.54
CA LEU A 106 20.56 -14.95 -2.32
C LEU A 106 21.84 -15.34 -1.54
N LEU A 107 21.67 -15.81 -0.30
CA LEU A 107 22.72 -16.34 0.55
C LEU A 107 22.61 -17.87 0.68
N ASP A 108 22.50 -18.57 -0.45
CA ASP A 108 22.63 -20.04 -0.55
C ASP A 108 23.67 -20.42 -1.63
#